data_AF-A0A2K1YGE3-F1
#
_entry.id   AF-A0A2K1YGE3-F1
#
_cell.length_a   1.000
_cell.length_b   1.000
_cell.length_c   1.000
_cell.angle_alpha   90.00
_cell.angle_beta   90.00
_cell.angle_gamma   90.00
#
_symmetry.space_group_name_H-M   'P 1'
#
loop_
_entity.id
_entity.type
_entity.pdbx_description
1 polymer ?
#
loop_
_entity_poly.entity_id
_entity_poly.type
_entity_poly.pdbx_seq_one_letter_code
_entity_poly.pdbx_strand_id
1 'polypeptide(L)'
;MYASKISPLIPLYIKKKKKESVPRFYSCHVNPPSPTSSLPPSLSHSYKLKSQAISVYPKSQNIFWYSKSIMGFKCQVLVCTFCLVMLLFLQETRAGIHSSNASRLNGRKKVSGCNLFRGRWVVDTSYPLYDSSGCPFIDDEFNCQKYGRRDNQYLKYSWQPDSCKIPRFNGADFLRRWRGKKIMFVGDSLSLNMWESLSCMIHAAVPKAKTTFSRRDSLSSVTFDGYGVTLYMYRTPYLVDIVRENVGKVLNLNSIEAGNAWKGMDILIFNSWHWWVHTGRSQGWDYIRDGSALYKNMDRLTAFSKGLTTWGRWVDQNIDPSKTKVFFQGISPTHYQGKDWNQPKKSCSGEAVPLSGSTYPAGSPPAAAVVNKVLSSMKKPVYLLDITTLSQLRKDAHPSTYSDGSGTDCSHWCLPGLPDTWNQLLYAALIM
;
A
#
# COMPACT_ATOMS: atom_id res chain seq x y z
N MET A 1 64.67 11.39 33.43
CA MET A 1 63.45 12.10 33.02
C MET A 1 62.27 11.55 33.81
N TYR A 2 61.70 12.41 34.66
CA TYR A 2 60.40 12.42 35.36
C TYR A 2 59.86 11.22 36.18
N ALA A 3 59.49 11.58 37.42
CA ALA A 3 58.78 10.86 38.48
C ALA A 3 57.28 10.63 38.16
N SER A 4 56.56 9.67 38.77
CA SER A 4 55.76 9.83 40.03
C SER A 4 54.90 8.55 40.23
N LYS A 5 54.88 7.88 41.39
CA LYS A 5 54.06 8.02 42.63
C LYS A 5 52.51 7.87 42.50
N ILE A 6 52.00 6.74 43.03
CA ILE A 6 50.89 6.50 44.01
C ILE A 6 49.45 7.01 43.72
N SER A 7 48.50 6.04 43.62
CA SER A 7 47.07 5.87 44.07
C SER A 7 46.10 7.07 44.24
N PRO A 8 44.73 6.95 44.22
CA PRO A 8 43.89 5.77 44.55
C PRO A 8 42.54 5.56 43.78
N LEU A 9 41.87 4.45 44.12
CA LEU A 9 40.45 4.08 43.91
C LEU A 9 39.43 5.18 44.27
N ILE A 10 38.41 5.43 43.41
CA ILE A 10 37.00 5.78 43.73
C ILE A 10 36.10 5.49 42.47
N PRO A 11 34.76 5.44 42.50
CA PRO A 11 33.91 4.27 42.75
C PRO A 11 32.96 3.88 41.57
N LEU A 12 32.51 2.62 41.57
CA LEU A 12 31.36 2.14 40.80
C LEU A 12 30.06 2.80 41.32
N TYR A 13 29.50 3.75 40.56
CA TYR A 13 28.14 4.22 40.77
C TYR A 13 27.14 3.23 40.17
N ILE A 14 26.63 2.32 41.01
CA ILE A 14 25.42 1.56 40.73
C ILE A 14 24.23 2.52 40.86
N LYS A 15 23.77 3.06 39.73
CA LYS A 15 22.45 3.71 39.68
C LYS A 15 21.40 2.60 39.61
N LYS A 16 20.84 2.22 40.78
CA LYS A 16 19.55 1.52 40.87
C LYS A 16 18.51 2.37 40.14
N LYS A 17 18.15 2.01 38.90
CA LYS A 17 16.91 2.50 38.30
C LYS A 17 15.75 1.85 39.03
N LYS A 18 14.99 2.67 39.75
CA LYS A 18 13.65 2.40 40.24
C LYS A 18 12.83 1.74 39.11
N LYS A 19 12.16 0.65 39.43
CA LYS A 19 11.01 0.14 38.65
C LYS A 19 10.00 1.28 38.53
N GLU A 20 9.94 1.91 37.37
CA GLU A 20 8.76 2.69 37.00
C GLU A 20 7.68 1.70 36.58
N SER A 21 6.59 1.76 37.34
CA SER A 21 5.34 1.07 37.10
C SER A 21 4.78 1.45 35.73
N VAL A 22 4.56 0.43 34.90
CA VAL A 22 3.75 0.49 33.69
C VAL A 22 2.35 1.03 34.04
N PRO A 23 1.83 2.07 33.37
CA PRO A 23 0.44 2.45 33.54
C PRO A 23 -0.45 1.35 32.95
N ARG A 24 -1.25 0.72 33.82
CA ARG A 24 -2.38 -0.13 33.40
C ARG A 24 -3.32 0.73 32.56
N PHE A 25 -3.54 0.32 31.30
CA PHE A 25 -4.70 0.77 30.56
C PHE A 25 -5.95 0.24 31.26
N TYR A 26 -6.86 1.14 31.62
CA TYR A 26 -8.17 0.80 32.14
C TYR A 26 -8.97 0.11 31.03
N SER A 27 -9.33 -1.16 31.29
CA SER A 27 -10.31 -1.91 30.53
C SER A 27 -11.71 -1.40 30.90
N CYS A 28 -12.43 -0.82 29.94
CA CYS A 28 -13.86 -0.56 30.09
C CYS A 28 -14.62 -1.86 29.79
N HIS A 29 -14.97 -2.60 30.85
CA HIS A 29 -15.98 -3.64 30.78
C HIS A 29 -17.36 -3.02 30.53
N VAL A 30 -17.97 -3.35 29.40
CA VAL A 30 -19.42 -3.20 29.19
C VAL A 30 -19.99 -4.61 29.12
N ASN A 31 -20.74 -4.99 30.15
CA ASN A 31 -21.52 -6.23 30.16
C ASN A 31 -22.77 -6.04 29.29
N PRO A 32 -23.15 -7.01 28.44
CA PRO A 32 -24.44 -7.01 27.76
C PRO A 32 -25.53 -7.61 28.67
N PRO A 33 -26.77 -7.09 28.65
CA PRO A 33 -27.89 -7.79 29.28
C PRO A 33 -28.51 -8.82 28.31
N SER A 34 -28.80 -9.99 28.85
CA SER A 34 -29.56 -11.10 28.24
C SER A 34 -31.07 -10.81 28.15
N PRO A 35 -31.83 -11.52 27.30
CA PRO A 35 -33.21 -11.18 26.95
C PRO A 35 -34.23 -11.89 27.85
N THR A 36 -35.33 -11.20 28.18
CA THR A 36 -36.55 -11.84 28.69
C THR A 36 -37.80 -11.24 28.04
N SER A 37 -38.64 -12.16 27.59
CA SER A 37 -39.95 -12.04 26.95
C SER A 37 -41.07 -11.59 27.90
N SER A 38 -42.01 -10.77 27.41
CA SER A 38 -43.47 -10.93 27.60
C SER A 38 -44.27 -9.73 27.05
N LEU A 39 -45.19 -10.00 26.11
CA LEU A 39 -46.41 -9.23 25.78
C LEU A 39 -47.52 -9.54 26.82
N PRO A 40 -48.75 -8.95 26.83
CA PRO A 40 -49.34 -7.65 26.35
C PRO A 40 -50.19 -7.01 27.52
N PRO A 41 -51.32 -6.22 27.39
CA PRO A 41 -52.02 -5.63 26.24
C PRO A 41 -52.50 -4.14 26.34
N SER A 42 -52.95 -3.66 25.16
CA SER A 42 -53.88 -2.56 24.79
C SER A 42 -54.40 -1.54 25.81
N LEU A 43 -54.43 -0.26 25.40
CA LEU A 43 -55.61 0.63 25.56
C LEU A 43 -55.53 1.84 24.60
N SER A 44 -56.71 2.19 24.10
CA SER A 44 -57.05 3.25 23.15
C SER A 44 -57.02 4.65 23.77
N HIS A 45 -56.74 5.69 22.98
CA HIS A 45 -57.59 6.88 22.86
C HIS A 45 -57.16 7.82 21.72
N SER A 46 -58.17 8.23 20.96
CA SER A 46 -58.18 9.22 19.90
C SER A 46 -58.23 10.66 20.43
N TYR A 47 -57.53 11.61 19.82
CA TYR A 47 -58.05 12.99 19.64
C TYR A 47 -57.53 13.64 18.34
N LYS A 48 -58.48 14.25 17.63
CA LYS A 48 -58.38 15.02 16.38
C LYS A 48 -57.52 16.27 16.53
N LEU A 49 -56.92 16.75 15.43
CA LEU A 49 -56.97 18.17 15.04
C LEU A 49 -56.72 18.35 13.53
N LYS A 50 -57.38 19.37 12.98
CA LYS A 50 -57.77 19.59 11.59
C LYS A 50 -56.68 20.22 10.72
N SER A 51 -56.80 19.95 9.42
CA SER A 51 -56.23 20.65 8.26
C SER A 51 -56.60 22.13 8.17
N GLN A 52 -55.72 22.95 7.59
CA GLN A 52 -56.04 23.76 6.41
C GLN A 52 -54.80 24.33 5.72
N ALA A 53 -54.83 24.27 4.39
CA ALA A 53 -53.89 24.85 3.43
C ALA A 53 -54.32 26.26 3.04
N ILE A 54 -53.39 27.12 2.61
CA ILE A 54 -53.68 28.25 1.70
C ILE A 54 -52.51 28.42 0.71
N SER A 55 -52.88 28.42 -0.57
CA SER A 55 -52.10 28.81 -1.75
C SER A 55 -52.45 30.26 -2.11
N VAL A 56 -51.48 31.09 -2.54
CA VAL A 56 -51.76 32.31 -3.31
C VAL A 56 -50.64 32.60 -4.33
N TYR A 57 -51.04 32.70 -5.60
CA TYR A 57 -50.52 33.50 -6.73
C TYR A 57 -51.74 34.28 -7.28
N PRO A 58 -51.69 35.17 -8.29
CA PRO A 58 -50.57 35.85 -8.99
C PRO A 58 -50.84 37.37 -9.22
N LYS A 59 -49.98 38.07 -9.99
CA LYS A 59 -50.43 39.12 -10.94
C LYS A 59 -49.39 39.43 -12.02
N SER A 60 -49.86 39.43 -13.26
CA SER A 60 -49.21 39.85 -14.51
C SER A 60 -49.81 41.16 -15.02
N GLN A 61 -49.05 41.95 -15.79
CA GLN A 61 -49.60 42.97 -16.70
C GLN A 61 -48.97 42.85 -18.10
N ASN A 62 -49.83 43.12 -19.07
CA ASN A 62 -49.72 42.97 -20.53
C ASN A 62 -48.99 44.14 -21.21
N ILE A 63 -48.40 43.90 -22.39
CA ILE A 63 -48.46 44.82 -23.54
C ILE A 63 -48.62 44.01 -24.85
N PHE A 64 -49.61 44.41 -25.66
CA PHE A 64 -49.98 43.94 -27.00
C PHE A 64 -49.10 44.59 -28.09
N TRP A 65 -48.97 43.96 -29.27
CA TRP A 65 -49.28 44.53 -30.61
C TRP A 65 -49.22 43.44 -31.71
N TYR A 66 -49.87 43.76 -32.82
CA TYR A 66 -50.50 42.92 -33.84
C TYR A 66 -49.58 42.51 -35.03
N SER A 67 -50.05 41.47 -35.75
CA SER A 67 -50.13 41.36 -37.23
C SER A 67 -49.00 40.72 -38.08
N LYS A 68 -49.42 39.62 -38.72
CA LYS A 68 -49.22 39.16 -40.12
C LYS A 68 -47.85 38.66 -40.62
N SER A 69 -47.93 37.41 -41.07
CA SER A 69 -47.18 36.69 -42.12
C SER A 69 -46.21 37.50 -42.99
N ILE A 70 -44.93 37.08 -42.99
CA ILE A 70 -44.15 36.89 -44.22
C ILE A 70 -43.40 35.55 -44.08
N MET A 71 -43.92 34.57 -44.81
CA MET A 71 -43.39 33.24 -44.99
C MET A 71 -42.28 33.30 -46.04
N GLY A 72 -41.16 32.62 -45.80
CA GLY A 72 -40.18 32.30 -46.84
C GLY A 72 -38.91 33.15 -46.86
N PHE A 73 -38.11 33.16 -45.79
CA PHE A 73 -36.66 33.44 -45.91
C PHE A 73 -35.82 32.94 -44.71
N LYS A 74 -36.32 31.97 -43.92
CA LYS A 74 -35.63 31.48 -42.71
C LYS A 74 -35.25 30.00 -42.71
N CYS A 75 -35.51 29.26 -43.79
CA CYS A 75 -35.12 27.84 -43.86
C CYS A 75 -33.66 27.65 -44.28
N GLN A 76 -33.11 28.53 -45.13
CA GLN A 76 -31.71 28.42 -45.57
C GLN A 76 -30.69 28.83 -44.50
N VAL A 77 -31.00 29.80 -43.63
CA VAL A 77 -30.07 30.26 -42.58
C VAL A 77 -29.96 29.24 -41.43
N LEU A 78 -31.04 28.53 -41.12
CA LEU A 78 -31.06 27.44 -40.12
C LEU A 78 -30.31 26.19 -40.60
N VAL A 79 -30.40 25.86 -41.90
CA VAL A 79 -29.65 24.72 -42.48
C VAL A 79 -28.16 25.05 -42.57
N CYS A 80 -27.79 26.28 -42.93
CA CYS A 80 -26.38 26.68 -42.99
C CYS A 80 -25.72 26.77 -41.60
N THR A 81 -26.44 27.23 -40.57
CA THR A 81 -25.93 27.25 -39.19
C THR A 81 -25.84 25.85 -38.59
N PHE A 82 -26.76 24.94 -38.91
CA PHE A 82 -26.66 23.54 -38.49
C PHE A 82 -25.49 22.79 -39.18
N CYS A 83 -25.22 23.08 -40.47
CA CYS A 83 -24.07 22.51 -41.19
C CYS A 83 -22.73 23.06 -40.66
N LEU A 84 -22.66 24.35 -40.29
CA LEU A 84 -21.47 24.94 -39.67
C LEU A 84 -21.18 24.37 -38.27
N VAL A 85 -22.23 24.14 -37.47
CA VAL A 85 -22.09 23.51 -36.15
C VAL A 85 -21.71 22.02 -36.28
N MET A 86 -22.27 21.29 -37.24
CA MET A 86 -21.83 19.91 -37.58
C MET A 86 -20.39 19.86 -38.10
N LEU A 87 -19.94 20.84 -38.88
CA LEU A 87 -18.54 20.93 -39.34
C LEU A 87 -17.57 21.25 -38.18
N LEU A 88 -17.99 22.07 -37.20
CA LEU A 88 -17.22 22.30 -35.97
C LEU A 88 -17.17 21.05 -35.08
N PHE A 89 -18.27 20.28 -34.99
CA PHE A 89 -18.26 18.97 -34.29
C PHE A 89 -17.49 17.86 -35.05
N LEU A 90 -17.40 17.94 -36.39
CA LEU A 90 -16.55 17.05 -37.19
C LEU A 90 -15.06 17.44 -37.16
N GLN A 91 -14.72 18.67 -36.80
CA GLN A 91 -13.33 19.09 -36.55
C GLN A 91 -12.85 18.80 -35.11
N GLU A 92 -13.75 18.78 -34.11
CA GLU A 92 -13.43 18.32 -32.74
C GLU A 92 -13.23 16.79 -32.65
N THR A 93 -13.62 16.00 -33.66
CA THR A 93 -13.30 14.55 -33.73
C THR A 93 -11.99 14.25 -34.47
N ARG A 94 -11.21 15.27 -34.84
CA ARG A 94 -9.82 15.13 -35.33
C ARG A 94 -8.80 15.93 -34.52
N ALA A 95 -9.13 16.34 -33.29
CA ALA A 95 -8.12 16.51 -32.26
C ALA A 95 -7.63 15.11 -31.90
N GLY A 96 -6.46 14.77 -32.44
CA GLY A 96 -5.91 13.43 -32.43
C GLY A 96 -6.06 12.75 -31.09
N ILE A 97 -6.56 11.52 -31.15
CA ILE A 97 -6.11 10.45 -30.27
C ILE A 97 -4.58 10.43 -30.42
N HIS A 98 -3.89 11.28 -29.67
CA HIS A 98 -2.63 10.93 -29.08
C HIS A 98 -2.96 9.78 -28.11
N SER A 99 -3.20 8.60 -28.70
CA SER A 99 -2.50 7.42 -28.28
C SER A 99 -1.06 7.87 -28.23
N SER A 100 -0.65 8.38 -27.07
CA SER A 100 0.74 8.38 -26.70
C SER A 100 1.10 6.93 -26.91
N ASN A 101 1.79 6.68 -28.01
CA ASN A 101 2.46 5.45 -28.28
C ASN A 101 3.28 5.20 -27.01
N ALA A 102 2.71 4.42 -26.09
CA ALA A 102 3.34 3.96 -24.86
C ALA A 102 4.40 2.90 -25.19
N SER A 103 5.04 3.06 -26.34
CA SER A 103 6.07 2.21 -26.92
C SER A 103 7.47 2.73 -26.61
N ARG A 104 7.63 3.64 -25.63
CA ARG A 104 8.92 3.96 -25.00
C ARG A 104 8.82 4.21 -23.49
N LEU A 105 8.23 3.27 -22.75
CA LEU A 105 8.52 3.08 -21.32
C LEU A 105 9.58 1.98 -21.18
N ASN A 106 10.82 2.29 -21.60
CA ASN A 106 12.00 1.42 -21.44
C ASN A 106 12.52 1.42 -19.98
N GLY A 107 11.62 1.24 -19.02
CA GLY A 107 11.94 0.92 -17.62
C GLY A 107 11.55 -0.51 -17.22
N ARG A 108 10.71 -1.17 -18.03
CA ARG A 108 10.41 -2.60 -17.86
C ARG A 108 11.54 -3.40 -18.52
N LYS A 109 12.56 -3.79 -17.75
CA LYS A 109 13.43 -4.90 -18.19
C LYS A 109 12.52 -6.13 -18.35
N LYS A 110 12.05 -6.35 -19.58
CA LYS A 110 11.48 -7.62 -20.01
C LYS A 110 12.60 -8.63 -19.80
N VAL A 111 12.49 -9.44 -18.77
CA VAL A 111 13.21 -10.70 -18.72
C VAL A 111 12.65 -11.53 -19.89
N SER A 112 13.45 -11.72 -20.94
CA SER A 112 13.17 -12.61 -22.08
C SER A 112 11.79 -12.49 -22.80
N GLY A 113 11.11 -11.34 -22.76
CA GLY A 113 9.75 -11.19 -23.33
C GLY A 113 8.60 -11.60 -22.40
N CYS A 114 8.91 -12.12 -21.21
CA CYS A 114 7.99 -12.48 -20.14
C CYS A 114 7.62 -11.24 -19.30
N ASN A 115 6.34 -10.88 -19.25
CA ASN A 115 5.84 -9.92 -18.28
C ASN A 115 5.31 -10.67 -17.05
N LEU A 116 6.12 -10.73 -15.99
CA LEU A 116 5.81 -11.41 -14.73
C LEU A 116 4.54 -10.87 -14.03
N PHE A 117 4.12 -9.65 -14.36
CA PHE A 117 3.07 -8.93 -13.62
C PHE A 117 1.75 -8.85 -14.38
N ARG A 118 1.66 -9.43 -15.58
CA ARG A 118 0.41 -9.54 -16.35
C ARG A 118 0.01 -11.00 -16.47
N GLY A 119 -1.18 -11.32 -16.00
CA GLY A 119 -1.62 -12.70 -15.82
C GLY A 119 -2.96 -12.79 -15.11
N ARG A 120 -3.19 -13.93 -14.48
CA ARG A 120 -4.40 -14.22 -13.72
C ARG A 120 -4.08 -15.05 -12.48
N TRP A 121 -4.97 -14.98 -11.49
CA TRP A 121 -4.96 -15.91 -10.36
C TRP A 121 -5.57 -17.25 -10.75
N VAL A 122 -4.90 -18.33 -10.39
CA VAL A 122 -5.38 -19.70 -10.61
C VAL A 122 -5.34 -20.47 -9.31
N VAL A 123 -6.24 -21.44 -9.17
CA VAL A 123 -6.23 -22.34 -8.00
C VAL A 123 -5.06 -23.30 -8.12
N ASP A 124 -4.26 -23.39 -7.07
CA ASP A 124 -3.17 -24.35 -6.91
C ASP A 124 -3.30 -25.01 -5.54
N THR A 125 -3.65 -26.30 -5.53
CA THR A 125 -3.90 -27.08 -4.32
C THR A 125 -2.63 -27.35 -3.51
N SER A 126 -1.44 -27.14 -4.10
CA SER A 126 -0.15 -27.26 -3.42
C SER A 126 0.21 -26.06 -2.54
N TYR A 127 -0.57 -24.98 -2.57
CA TYR A 127 -0.42 -23.84 -1.67
C TYR A 127 -1.20 -24.05 -0.36
N PRO A 128 -0.89 -23.34 0.74
CA PRO A 128 0.21 -22.37 0.90
C PRO A 128 1.59 -23.04 0.91
N LEU A 129 2.64 -22.23 0.76
CA LEU A 129 4.04 -22.73 0.76
C LEU A 129 4.52 -23.14 2.15
N TYR A 130 3.85 -22.70 3.20
CA TYR A 130 4.17 -23.00 4.59
C TYR A 130 2.91 -22.87 5.47
N ASP A 131 2.97 -23.44 6.68
CA ASP A 131 1.97 -23.24 7.73
C ASP A 131 2.39 -22.06 8.62
N SER A 132 1.48 -21.11 8.84
CA SER A 132 1.72 -19.92 9.68
C SER A 132 2.14 -20.29 11.11
N SER A 133 1.60 -21.39 11.66
CA SER A 133 1.90 -21.86 13.02
C SER A 133 3.36 -22.26 13.21
N GLY A 134 4.04 -22.64 12.13
CA GLY A 134 5.45 -23.02 12.14
C GLY A 134 6.42 -21.84 11.97
N CYS A 135 5.93 -20.62 11.72
CA CYS A 135 6.80 -19.46 11.51
C CYS A 135 6.85 -18.54 12.75
N PRO A 136 8.03 -18.35 13.37
CA PRO A 136 8.16 -17.53 14.58
C PRO A 136 8.29 -16.02 14.30
N PHE A 137 8.23 -15.58 13.04
CA PHE A 137 8.48 -14.19 12.66
C PHE A 137 7.21 -13.38 12.33
N ILE A 138 6.04 -14.04 12.28
CA ILE A 138 4.80 -13.39 11.86
C ILE A 138 4.27 -12.56 13.03
N ASP A 139 4.10 -11.26 12.81
CA ASP A 139 3.40 -10.39 13.75
C ASP A 139 1.90 -10.72 13.79
N ASP A 140 1.29 -10.53 14.96
CA ASP A 140 -0.08 -10.94 15.23
C ASP A 140 -1.10 -10.31 14.28
N GLU A 141 -0.84 -9.08 13.80
CA GLU A 141 -1.67 -8.38 12.83
C GLU A 141 -1.78 -9.11 11.47
N PHE A 142 -0.82 -9.96 11.10
CA PHE A 142 -0.84 -10.72 9.84
C PHE A 142 -1.21 -12.19 10.01
N ASN A 143 -1.30 -12.71 11.24
CA ASN A 143 -1.50 -14.13 11.52
C ASN A 143 -2.99 -14.52 11.57
N CYS A 144 -3.67 -14.43 10.43
CA CYS A 144 -5.13 -14.61 10.35
C CYS A 144 -5.64 -15.96 10.87
N GLN A 145 -4.89 -17.04 10.65
CA GLN A 145 -5.29 -18.37 11.12
C GLN A 145 -5.22 -18.46 12.65
N LYS A 146 -4.17 -17.89 13.28
CA LYS A 146 -4.08 -17.76 14.75
C LYS A 146 -5.26 -16.98 15.32
N TYR A 147 -5.74 -15.97 14.60
CA TYR A 147 -6.89 -15.14 14.99
C TYR A 147 -8.24 -15.67 14.50
N GLY A 148 -8.33 -16.95 14.16
CA GLY A 148 -9.61 -17.65 14.00
C GLY A 148 -10.23 -17.54 12.61
N ARG A 149 -9.49 -17.08 11.60
CA ARG A 149 -9.94 -17.15 10.21
C ARG A 149 -10.11 -18.61 9.77
N ARG A 150 -11.35 -19.02 9.47
CA ARG A 150 -11.69 -20.42 9.16
C ARG A 150 -11.63 -20.76 7.68
N ASP A 151 -11.90 -19.80 6.80
CA ASP A 151 -11.85 -20.02 5.36
C ASP A 151 -10.38 -20.14 4.92
N ASN A 152 -10.05 -21.20 4.18
CA ASN A 152 -8.69 -21.46 3.70
C ASN A 152 -8.56 -21.27 2.17
N GLN A 153 -9.62 -20.84 1.49
CA GLN A 153 -9.66 -20.74 0.03
C GLN A 153 -8.70 -19.68 -0.49
N TYR A 154 -8.57 -18.55 0.21
CA TYR A 154 -7.62 -17.48 -0.12
C TYR A 154 -6.16 -17.95 -0.16
N LEU A 155 -5.82 -19.03 0.56
CA LEU A 155 -4.49 -19.63 0.58
C LEU A 155 -4.18 -20.47 -0.66
N LYS A 156 -5.17 -20.82 -1.48
CA LYS A 156 -5.03 -21.80 -2.57
C LYS A 156 -4.83 -21.15 -3.93
N TYR A 157 -4.38 -19.89 -3.98
CA TYR A 157 -4.20 -19.15 -5.22
C TYR A 157 -2.72 -18.92 -5.54
N SER A 158 -2.34 -19.24 -6.77
CA SER A 158 -1.04 -18.89 -7.35
C SER A 158 -1.22 -17.93 -8.52
N TRP A 159 -0.21 -17.10 -8.76
CA TRP A 159 -0.21 -16.16 -9.89
C TRP A 159 0.40 -16.80 -11.12
N GLN A 160 -0.32 -16.75 -12.24
CA GLN A 160 0.12 -17.28 -13.52
C GLN A 160 0.26 -16.15 -14.54
N PRO A 161 1.49 -15.75 -14.91
CA PRO A 161 1.68 -14.79 -16.00
C PRO A 161 1.20 -15.33 -17.34
N ASP A 162 0.71 -14.44 -18.21
CA ASP A 162 0.16 -14.84 -19.52
C ASP A 162 1.23 -15.30 -20.50
N SER A 163 2.46 -14.81 -20.35
CA SER A 163 3.54 -14.94 -21.34
C SER A 163 4.63 -15.94 -20.95
N CYS A 164 4.54 -16.54 -19.76
CA CYS A 164 5.62 -17.36 -19.21
C CYS A 164 5.17 -18.14 -17.97
N LYS A 165 5.91 -19.22 -17.68
CA LYS A 165 5.84 -19.91 -16.39
C LYS A 165 6.87 -19.30 -15.45
N ILE A 166 6.46 -19.01 -14.22
CA ILE A 166 7.37 -18.57 -13.17
C ILE A 166 7.88 -19.76 -12.36
N PRO A 167 9.15 -19.74 -11.92
CA PRO A 167 9.67 -20.77 -11.03
C PRO A 167 8.88 -20.77 -9.72
N ARG A 168 8.62 -21.97 -9.19
CA ARG A 168 8.14 -22.11 -7.80
C ARG A 168 9.25 -21.64 -6.87
N PHE A 169 8.89 -20.96 -5.78
CA PHE A 169 9.88 -20.51 -4.81
C PHE A 169 10.65 -21.69 -4.21
N ASN A 170 11.98 -21.59 -4.18
CA ASN A 170 12.86 -22.57 -3.56
C ASN A 170 13.80 -21.85 -2.57
N GLY A 171 13.48 -21.95 -1.28
CA GLY A 171 14.23 -21.25 -0.23
C GLY A 171 15.69 -21.73 -0.09
N ALA A 172 15.96 -23.02 -0.32
CA ALA A 172 17.33 -23.55 -0.27
C ALA A 172 18.18 -23.03 -1.45
N ASP A 173 17.61 -22.97 -2.65
CA ASP A 173 18.25 -22.33 -3.80
C ASP A 173 18.48 -20.83 -3.57
N PHE A 174 17.46 -20.12 -3.07
CA PHE A 174 17.58 -18.70 -2.72
C PHE A 174 18.75 -18.45 -1.77
N LEU A 175 18.82 -19.20 -0.66
CA LEU A 175 19.90 -19.05 0.32
C LEU A 175 21.29 -19.42 -0.24
N ARG A 176 21.38 -20.41 -1.14
CA ARG A 176 22.65 -20.75 -1.80
C ARG A 176 23.14 -19.64 -2.74
N ARG A 177 22.24 -19.07 -3.55
CA ARG A 177 22.56 -17.98 -4.49
C ARG A 177 23.01 -16.72 -3.76
N TRP A 178 22.42 -16.44 -2.61
CA TRP A 178 22.68 -15.23 -1.82
C TRP A 178 23.58 -15.50 -0.62
N ARG A 179 24.34 -16.60 -0.60
CA ARG A 179 25.24 -16.94 0.51
C ARG A 179 26.18 -15.77 0.85
N GLY A 180 26.21 -15.40 2.14
CA GLY A 180 27.02 -14.29 2.65
C GLY A 180 26.49 -12.89 2.32
N LYS A 181 25.26 -12.76 1.79
CA LYS A 181 24.71 -11.51 1.28
C LYS A 181 23.70 -10.89 2.26
N LYS A 182 23.52 -9.57 2.12
CA LYS A 182 22.59 -8.76 2.92
C LYS A 182 21.48 -8.21 2.03
N ILE A 183 20.24 -8.49 2.42
CA ILE A 183 19.03 -8.08 1.70
C ILE A 183 18.24 -7.21 2.65
N MET A 184 17.79 -6.03 2.22
CA MET A 184 17.06 -5.11 3.08
C MET A 184 15.76 -4.65 2.43
N PHE A 185 14.66 -4.84 3.15
CA PHE A 185 13.37 -4.23 2.89
C PHE A 185 13.34 -2.86 3.57
N VAL A 186 12.91 -1.83 2.85
CA VAL A 186 12.92 -0.44 3.34
C VAL A 186 11.59 0.21 3.01
N GLY A 187 10.81 0.58 4.02
CA GLY A 187 9.54 1.24 3.76
C GLY A 187 8.55 1.20 4.90
N ASP A 188 7.28 1.10 4.53
CA ASP A 188 6.14 1.08 5.43
C ASP A 188 5.80 -0.34 5.94
N SER A 189 4.64 -0.48 6.58
CA SER A 189 4.17 -1.76 7.13
C SER A 189 3.96 -2.84 6.05
N LEU A 190 3.85 -2.49 4.77
CA LEU A 190 3.75 -3.48 3.70
C LEU A 190 5.12 -4.06 3.33
N SER A 191 6.20 -3.29 3.53
CA SER A 191 7.56 -3.83 3.48
C SER A 191 7.80 -4.82 4.61
N LEU A 192 7.27 -4.53 5.82
CA LEU A 192 7.30 -5.46 6.95
C LEU A 192 6.56 -6.76 6.60
N ASN A 193 5.34 -6.64 6.09
CA ASN A 193 4.50 -7.77 5.70
C ASN A 193 5.16 -8.65 4.62
N MET A 194 5.85 -8.06 3.63
CA MET A 194 6.63 -8.80 2.62
C MET A 194 7.90 -9.44 3.21
N TRP A 195 8.59 -8.76 4.13
CA TRP A 195 9.79 -9.29 4.80
C TRP A 195 9.49 -10.49 5.70
N GLU A 196 8.38 -10.47 6.44
CA GLU A 196 7.93 -11.60 7.26
C GLU A 196 7.57 -12.81 6.41
N SER A 197 6.82 -12.58 5.32
CA SER A 197 6.53 -13.61 4.31
C SER A 197 7.79 -14.29 3.80
N LEU A 198 8.79 -13.53 3.32
CA LEU A 198 10.04 -14.13 2.80
C LEU A 198 10.77 -14.91 3.88
N SER A 199 10.83 -14.35 5.10
CA SER A 199 11.47 -14.99 6.24
C SER A 199 10.83 -16.35 6.57
N CYS A 200 9.50 -16.42 6.56
CA CYS A 200 8.74 -17.65 6.77
C CYS A 200 8.90 -18.65 5.63
N MET A 201 8.80 -18.19 4.38
CA MET A 201 8.99 -19.04 3.19
C MET A 201 10.35 -19.72 3.19
N ILE A 202 11.41 -18.99 3.56
CA ILE A 202 12.76 -19.56 3.67
C ILE A 202 12.84 -20.50 4.88
N HIS A 203 12.35 -20.09 6.05
CA HIS A 203 12.42 -20.91 7.27
C HIS A 203 11.73 -22.27 7.09
N ALA A 204 10.55 -22.30 6.48
CA ALA A 204 9.85 -23.53 6.17
C ALA A 204 10.59 -24.40 5.14
N ALA A 205 11.31 -23.81 4.19
CA ALA A 205 12.09 -24.53 3.18
C ALA A 205 13.40 -25.12 3.74
N VAL A 206 13.93 -24.58 4.84
CA VAL A 206 15.16 -25.07 5.49
C VAL A 206 14.96 -25.20 7.02
N PRO A 207 14.07 -26.08 7.50
CA PRO A 207 13.64 -26.12 8.91
C PRO A 207 14.76 -26.48 9.90
N LYS A 208 15.85 -27.08 9.42
CA LYS A 208 17.04 -27.41 10.24
C LYS A 208 18.10 -26.30 10.27
N ALA A 209 17.93 -25.24 9.47
CA ALA A 209 18.87 -24.13 9.48
C ALA A 209 18.71 -23.33 10.77
N LYS A 210 19.83 -23.07 11.45
CA LYS A 210 19.85 -22.16 12.60
C LYS A 210 19.54 -20.73 12.12
N THR A 211 18.64 -20.07 12.83
CA THR A 211 18.20 -18.71 12.51
C THR A 211 18.37 -17.79 13.70
N THR A 212 19.02 -16.65 13.49
CA THR A 212 19.11 -15.57 14.47
C THR A 212 18.10 -14.48 14.12
N PHE A 213 17.17 -14.16 15.04
CA PHE A 213 16.14 -13.15 14.84
C PHE A 213 16.26 -12.03 15.87
N SER A 214 16.15 -10.78 15.40
CA SER A 214 16.12 -9.57 16.23
C SER A 214 15.01 -8.65 15.73
N ARG A 215 14.06 -8.33 16.62
CA ARG A 215 13.01 -7.33 16.37
C ARG A 215 13.37 -6.03 17.10
N ARG A 216 13.38 -4.91 16.38
CA ARG A 216 13.49 -3.55 16.95
C ARG A 216 12.64 -2.59 16.13
N ASP A 217 12.29 -1.45 16.73
CA ASP A 217 11.37 -0.46 16.16
C ASP A 217 11.78 0.03 14.75
N SER A 218 13.06 0.28 14.53
CA SER A 218 13.58 0.83 13.27
C SER A 218 14.27 -0.20 12.38
N LEU A 219 15.02 -1.14 12.96
CA LEU A 219 15.80 -2.14 12.23
C LEU A 219 15.59 -3.54 12.84
N SER A 220 14.91 -4.39 12.10
CA SER A 220 14.74 -5.81 12.41
C SER A 220 15.56 -6.68 11.46
N SER A 221 15.91 -7.89 11.89
CA SER A 221 16.72 -8.80 11.07
C SER A 221 16.44 -10.28 11.34
N VAL A 222 16.44 -11.08 10.28
CA VAL A 222 16.47 -12.55 10.33
C VAL A 222 17.72 -13.01 9.58
N THR A 223 18.61 -13.73 10.27
CA THR A 223 19.86 -14.27 9.70
C THR A 223 19.79 -15.79 9.66
N PHE A 224 20.04 -16.38 8.49
CA PHE A 224 20.17 -17.82 8.30
C PHE A 224 21.65 -18.19 8.45
N ASP A 225 22.06 -18.53 9.67
CA ASP A 225 23.47 -18.56 10.10
C ASP A 225 24.36 -19.44 9.21
N GLY A 226 23.91 -20.66 8.88
CA GLY A 226 24.66 -21.60 8.04
C GLY A 226 24.85 -21.16 6.57
N TYR A 227 24.11 -20.13 6.15
CA TYR A 227 24.23 -19.51 4.82
C TYR A 227 24.86 -18.12 4.88
N GLY A 228 24.97 -17.51 6.07
CA GLY A 228 25.42 -16.13 6.20
C GLY A 228 24.53 -15.12 5.46
N VAL A 229 23.25 -15.47 5.22
CA VAL A 229 22.28 -14.59 4.56
C VAL A 229 21.51 -13.84 5.64
N THR A 230 21.46 -12.52 5.56
CA THR A 230 20.64 -11.70 6.47
C THR A 230 19.59 -10.92 5.70
N LEU A 231 18.33 -11.08 6.14
CA LEU A 231 17.20 -10.27 5.73
C LEU A 231 16.97 -9.17 6.77
N TYR A 232 17.12 -7.92 6.38
CA TYR A 232 16.82 -6.75 7.19
C TYR A 232 15.46 -6.16 6.82
N MET A 233 14.76 -5.61 7.81
CA MET A 233 13.62 -4.71 7.63
C MET A 233 13.97 -3.37 8.28
N TYR A 234 14.06 -2.32 7.47
CA TYR A 234 14.28 -0.95 7.91
C TYR A 234 12.98 -0.14 7.76
N ARG A 235 12.38 0.24 8.89
CA ARG A 235 11.09 0.94 8.90
C ARG A 235 11.28 2.43 8.69
N THR A 236 10.81 2.93 7.55
CA THR A 236 10.80 4.35 7.18
C THR A 236 9.64 4.58 6.21
N PRO A 237 8.40 4.77 6.74
CA PRO A 237 7.20 4.68 5.92
C PRO A 237 7.14 5.68 4.75
N TYR A 238 7.81 6.82 4.92
CA TYR A 238 7.84 7.91 3.95
C TYR A 238 9.14 7.94 3.12
N LEU A 239 10.12 7.08 3.42
CA LEU A 239 11.51 7.09 2.91
C LEU A 239 12.32 8.35 3.28
N VAL A 240 11.71 9.52 3.12
CA VAL A 240 12.23 10.81 3.59
C VAL A 240 12.08 10.97 5.10
N ASP A 241 12.91 11.84 5.67
CA ASP A 241 13.02 11.97 7.12
C ASP A 241 11.81 12.68 7.75
N ILE A 242 11.46 12.24 8.96
CA ILE A 242 10.66 13.04 9.90
C ILE A 242 11.62 13.56 10.96
N VAL A 243 11.77 14.88 11.01
CA VAL A 243 12.64 15.58 11.96
C VAL A 243 11.80 16.33 12.99
N ARG A 244 12.34 16.55 14.19
CA ARG A 244 11.69 17.35 15.21
C ARG A 244 12.26 18.76 15.19
N GLU A 245 11.41 19.72 14.85
CA GLU A 245 11.72 21.16 14.84
C GLU A 245 10.91 21.87 15.93
N ASN A 246 11.17 23.16 16.14
CA ASN A 246 10.45 23.98 17.14
C ASN A 246 8.93 24.02 16.92
N VAL A 247 8.49 23.78 15.68
CA VAL A 247 7.07 23.75 15.28
C VAL A 247 6.42 22.37 15.46
N GLY A 248 7.17 21.32 15.80
CA GLY A 248 6.67 19.95 15.93
C GLY A 248 7.40 18.96 15.03
N LYS A 249 6.76 17.83 14.72
CA LYS A 249 7.28 16.82 13.78
C LYS A 249 7.11 17.32 12.35
N VAL A 250 8.19 17.37 11.59
CA VAL A 250 8.21 17.86 10.21
C VAL A 250 8.62 16.74 9.28
N LEU A 251 7.73 16.40 8.33
CA LEU A 251 8.08 15.53 7.20
C LEU A 251 8.90 16.34 6.20
N ASN A 252 10.20 16.09 6.11
CA ASN A 252 11.10 16.85 5.27
C ASN A 252 11.27 16.16 3.90
N LEU A 253 10.59 16.67 2.87
CA LEU A 253 10.58 16.05 1.54
C LEU A 253 11.93 16.12 0.81
N ASN A 254 12.92 16.82 1.35
CA ASN A 254 14.23 17.05 0.74
C ASN A 254 15.36 16.32 1.46
N SER A 255 15.08 15.51 2.50
CA SER A 255 16.08 14.87 3.34
C SER A 255 15.90 13.35 3.42
N ILE A 256 17.03 12.61 3.35
CA ILE A 256 17.13 11.15 3.54
C ILE A 256 18.44 10.83 4.29
N GLU A 257 18.56 11.29 5.53
CA GLU A 257 19.67 10.96 6.44
C GLU A 257 19.65 9.47 6.79
N ALA A 258 18.44 8.91 6.99
CA ALA A 258 18.23 7.48 7.22
C ALA A 258 18.83 6.60 6.11
N GLY A 259 19.03 7.16 4.92
CA GLY A 259 19.63 6.47 3.78
C GLY A 259 21.02 5.91 4.04
N ASN A 260 21.77 6.48 4.99
CA ASN A 260 23.09 5.95 5.34
C ASN A 260 23.05 4.49 5.83
N ALA A 261 21.94 4.06 6.44
CA ALA A 261 21.76 2.68 6.90
C ALA A 261 21.56 1.67 5.75
N TRP A 262 21.16 2.12 4.56
CA TRP A 262 20.83 1.27 3.42
C TRP A 262 22.04 0.95 2.53
N LYS A 263 23.14 1.70 2.72
CA LYS A 263 24.39 1.53 1.97
C LYS A 263 25.02 0.17 2.29
N GLY A 264 25.66 -0.43 1.29
CA GLY A 264 26.37 -1.70 1.44
C GLY A 264 25.48 -2.95 1.46
N MET A 265 24.18 -2.82 1.18
CA MET A 265 23.29 -3.96 0.95
C MET A 265 23.48 -4.52 -0.47
N ASP A 266 23.37 -5.83 -0.63
CA ASP A 266 23.44 -6.49 -1.95
C ASP A 266 22.10 -6.40 -2.69
N ILE A 267 20.99 -6.41 -1.96
CA ILE A 267 19.65 -6.16 -2.49
C ILE A 267 18.91 -5.16 -1.59
N LEU A 268 18.31 -4.14 -2.21
CA LEU A 268 17.38 -3.22 -1.57
C LEU A 268 15.99 -3.37 -2.19
N ILE A 269 14.96 -3.57 -1.37
CA ILE A 269 13.55 -3.60 -1.78
C ILE A 269 12.82 -2.45 -1.08
N PHE A 270 12.48 -1.41 -1.82
CA PHE A 270 11.79 -0.24 -1.30
C PHE A 270 10.27 -0.34 -1.49
N ASN A 271 9.48 0.16 -0.54
CA ASN A 271 8.10 0.54 -0.79
C ASN A 271 7.76 1.83 -0.04
N SER A 272 6.74 2.54 -0.50
CA SER A 272 6.15 3.66 0.24
C SER A 272 4.83 4.07 -0.39
N TRP A 273 3.74 4.09 0.38
CA TRP A 273 2.49 4.78 0.00
C TRP A 273 1.47 4.83 1.14
N HIS A 274 1.28 3.73 1.87
CA HIS A 274 0.14 3.56 2.78
C HIS A 274 0.07 4.64 3.86
N TRP A 275 1.22 5.09 4.33
CA TRP A 275 1.32 6.06 5.41
C TRP A 275 1.12 7.51 4.95
N TRP A 276 1.23 7.78 3.64
CA TRP A 276 1.08 9.13 3.09
C TRP A 276 -0.36 9.64 3.17
N VAL A 277 -1.33 8.74 3.14
CA VAL A 277 -2.77 9.05 3.13
C VAL A 277 -3.38 9.11 4.54
N HIS A 278 -2.62 8.79 5.59
CA HIS A 278 -3.11 8.93 6.96
C HIS A 278 -3.37 10.39 7.33
N THR A 279 -4.48 10.59 8.03
CA THR A 279 -4.92 11.88 8.57
C THR A 279 -5.25 11.75 10.06
N GLY A 280 -5.44 12.87 10.74
CA GLY A 280 -5.80 12.88 12.17
C GLY A 280 -4.73 12.23 13.05
N ARG A 281 -5.14 11.37 14.00
CA ARG A 281 -4.24 10.75 14.99
C ARG A 281 -3.20 9.80 14.38
N SER A 282 -3.48 9.23 13.20
CA SER A 282 -2.56 8.31 12.51
C SER A 282 -1.55 9.04 11.61
N GLN A 283 -1.67 10.36 11.48
CA GLN A 283 -0.72 11.17 10.70
C GLN A 283 0.62 11.27 11.45
N GLY A 284 1.72 10.86 10.80
CA GLY A 284 3.03 10.79 11.44
C GLY A 284 3.75 12.14 11.63
N TRP A 285 3.21 13.24 11.10
CA TRP A 285 3.85 14.55 11.02
C TRP A 285 2.84 15.68 11.30
N ASP A 286 3.34 16.82 11.78
CA ASP A 286 2.57 18.02 12.09
C ASP A 286 2.64 19.08 10.98
N TYR A 287 3.78 19.12 10.26
CA TYR A 287 4.06 19.97 9.11
C TYR A 287 4.83 19.22 8.01
N ILE A 288 4.82 19.76 6.80
CA ILE A 288 5.57 19.26 5.64
C ILE A 288 6.53 20.35 5.17
N ARG A 289 7.81 20.01 5.01
CA ARG A 289 8.85 20.90 4.50
C ARG A 289 9.17 20.57 3.05
N ASP A 290 9.17 21.58 2.20
CA ASP A 290 9.56 21.54 0.79
C ASP A 290 10.54 22.69 0.49
N GLY A 291 11.82 22.39 0.52
CA GLY A 291 12.90 23.37 0.51
C GLY A 291 12.85 24.25 1.76
N SER A 292 12.83 25.56 1.55
CA SER A 292 12.68 26.55 2.63
C SER A 292 11.25 26.69 3.13
N ALA A 293 10.26 26.27 2.34
CA ALA A 293 8.85 26.45 2.67
C ALA A 293 8.35 25.38 3.65
N LEU A 294 7.45 25.80 4.56
CA LEU A 294 6.83 24.95 5.57
C LEU A 294 5.30 25.04 5.43
N TYR A 295 4.66 23.88 5.29
CA TYR A 295 3.23 23.76 5.04
C TYR A 295 2.55 22.99 6.18
N LYS A 296 1.37 23.44 6.61
CA LYS A 296 0.54 22.66 7.55
C LYS A 296 -0.08 21.44 6.89
N ASN A 297 -0.35 21.54 5.59
CA ASN A 297 -0.94 20.48 4.78
C ASN A 297 -0.46 20.60 3.33
N MET A 298 -0.40 19.48 2.63
CA MET A 298 -0.08 19.40 1.20
C MET A 298 -0.94 18.30 0.58
N ASP A 299 -1.25 18.45 -0.71
CA ASP A 299 -1.81 17.35 -1.48
C ASP A 299 -0.92 16.10 -1.37
N ARG A 300 -1.54 14.94 -1.13
CA ARG A 300 -0.85 13.70 -0.77
C ARG A 300 -0.01 13.17 -1.93
N LEU A 301 -0.53 13.27 -3.16
CA LEU A 301 0.19 12.84 -4.36
C LEU A 301 1.35 13.79 -4.68
N THR A 302 1.17 15.08 -4.45
CA THR A 302 2.23 16.09 -4.58
C THR A 302 3.36 15.85 -3.59
N ALA A 303 3.03 15.64 -2.31
CA ALA A 303 4.02 15.33 -1.27
C ALA A 303 4.76 14.02 -1.58
N PHE A 304 4.02 12.97 -1.95
CA PHE A 304 4.59 11.67 -2.32
C PHE A 304 5.52 11.78 -3.53
N SER A 305 5.09 12.49 -4.58
CA SER A 305 5.91 12.73 -5.78
C SER A 305 7.23 13.43 -5.45
N LYS A 306 7.20 14.48 -4.63
CA LYS A 306 8.39 15.21 -4.19
C LYS A 306 9.32 14.34 -3.33
N GLY A 307 8.77 13.66 -2.33
CA GLY A 307 9.56 12.77 -1.46
C GLY A 307 10.18 11.61 -2.24
N LEU A 308 9.41 10.96 -3.11
CA LEU A 308 9.91 9.87 -3.94
C LEU A 308 10.94 10.34 -4.97
N THR A 309 10.82 11.57 -5.49
CA THR A 309 11.85 12.19 -6.33
C THR A 309 13.16 12.40 -5.55
N THR A 310 13.09 12.79 -4.28
CA THR A 310 14.27 12.87 -3.40
C THR A 310 14.89 11.48 -3.18
N TRP A 311 14.08 10.44 -2.98
CA TRP A 311 14.57 9.06 -2.91
C TRP A 311 15.25 8.61 -4.22
N GLY A 312 14.66 8.92 -5.38
CA GLY A 312 15.28 8.61 -6.67
C GLY A 312 16.66 9.25 -6.83
N ARG A 313 16.80 10.52 -6.43
CA ARG A 313 18.11 11.22 -6.40
C ARG A 313 19.08 10.57 -5.42
N TRP A 314 18.61 10.13 -4.24
CA TRP A 314 19.45 9.42 -3.29
C TRP A 314 20.01 8.12 -3.89
N VAL A 315 19.18 7.33 -4.58
CA VAL A 315 19.63 6.10 -5.28
C VAL A 315 20.67 6.45 -6.34
N ASP A 316 20.38 7.44 -7.19
CA ASP A 316 21.27 7.91 -8.25
C ASP A 316 22.65 8.36 -7.72
N GLN A 317 22.71 8.91 -6.51
CA GLN A 317 23.95 9.37 -5.90
C GLN A 317 24.70 8.28 -5.13
N ASN A 318 23.99 7.37 -4.47
CA ASN A 318 24.59 6.51 -3.43
C ASN A 318 24.75 5.04 -3.83
N ILE A 319 24.09 4.57 -4.89
CA ILE A 319 24.04 3.14 -5.21
C ILE A 319 24.90 2.78 -6.40
N ASP A 320 25.78 1.78 -6.27
CA ASP A 320 26.50 1.20 -7.39
C ASP A 320 25.69 0.00 -7.95
N PRO A 321 25.08 0.10 -9.15
CA PRO A 321 24.23 -0.97 -9.69
C PRO A 321 25.01 -2.24 -10.06
N SER A 322 26.35 -2.19 -10.10
CA SER A 322 27.17 -3.39 -10.25
C SER A 322 27.28 -4.21 -8.96
N LYS A 323 27.01 -3.59 -7.80
CA LYS A 323 27.13 -4.20 -6.47
C LYS A 323 25.78 -4.44 -5.82
N THR A 324 24.83 -3.54 -6.01
CA THR A 324 23.53 -3.55 -5.34
C THR A 324 22.40 -3.62 -6.36
N LYS A 325 21.52 -4.61 -6.22
CA LYS A 325 20.26 -4.65 -6.97
C LYS A 325 19.19 -3.86 -6.22
N VAL A 326 18.49 -2.98 -6.92
CA VAL A 326 17.43 -2.16 -6.32
C VAL A 326 16.08 -2.51 -6.93
N PHE A 327 15.13 -2.79 -6.06
CA PHE A 327 13.73 -3.05 -6.37
C PHE A 327 12.85 -1.99 -5.73
N PHE A 328 11.75 -1.66 -6.41
CA PHE A 328 10.64 -0.94 -5.80
C PHE A 328 9.41 -1.85 -5.84
N GLN A 329 8.88 -2.19 -4.68
CA GLN A 329 7.59 -2.85 -4.54
C GLN A 329 6.50 -1.87 -4.98
N GLY A 330 5.70 -2.28 -5.95
CA GLY A 330 4.55 -1.51 -6.43
C GLY A 330 3.52 -1.20 -5.34
N ILE A 331 2.54 -0.38 -5.70
CA ILE A 331 1.53 0.08 -4.74
C ILE A 331 0.68 -1.11 -4.31
N SER A 332 0.79 -1.50 -3.04
CA SER A 332 -0.19 -2.42 -2.44
C SER A 332 -1.54 -1.69 -2.35
N PRO A 333 -2.65 -2.29 -2.81
CA PRO A 333 -3.97 -1.69 -2.72
C PRO A 333 -4.59 -1.88 -1.35
N THR A 334 -5.71 -1.17 -1.13
CA THR A 334 -6.63 -1.43 -0.01
C THR A 334 -8.00 -1.83 -0.56
N HIS A 335 -8.80 -2.51 0.24
CA HIS A 335 -10.15 -2.95 -0.13
C HIS A 335 -11.21 -2.50 0.90
N TYR A 336 -11.13 -1.23 1.33
CA TYR A 336 -12.14 -0.66 2.23
C TYR A 336 -13.46 -0.33 1.53
N GLN A 337 -13.45 -0.03 0.23
CA GLN A 337 -14.62 0.45 -0.51
C GLN A 337 -14.94 -0.48 -1.68
N GLY A 338 -15.99 -1.30 -1.52
CA GLY A 338 -16.40 -2.26 -2.54
C GLY A 338 -16.87 -1.66 -3.86
N LYS A 339 -17.16 -0.35 -3.89
CA LYS A 339 -17.46 0.39 -5.12
C LYS A 339 -16.33 0.28 -6.14
N ASP A 340 -15.08 0.12 -5.67
CA ASP A 340 -13.90 0.03 -6.51
C ASP A 340 -13.85 -1.30 -7.31
N TRP A 341 -14.65 -2.29 -6.88
CA TRP A 341 -14.89 -3.55 -7.59
C TRP A 341 -16.36 -3.82 -7.90
N ASN A 342 -17.15 -2.75 -8.13
CA ASN A 342 -18.57 -2.82 -8.50
C ASN A 342 -19.49 -3.51 -7.47
N GLN A 343 -19.12 -3.51 -6.19
CA GLN A 343 -19.94 -4.02 -5.08
C GLN A 343 -20.01 -2.97 -3.96
N PRO A 344 -20.70 -1.83 -4.16
CA PRO A 344 -20.60 -0.64 -3.30
C PRO A 344 -20.97 -0.84 -1.82
N LYS A 345 -21.73 -1.89 -1.49
CA LYS A 345 -22.14 -2.23 -0.12
C LYS A 345 -21.13 -3.11 0.63
N LYS A 346 -19.99 -3.43 0.02
CA LYS A 346 -19.00 -4.37 0.56
C LYS A 346 -17.69 -3.71 0.95
N SER A 347 -16.89 -4.44 1.72
CA SER A 347 -15.47 -4.20 2.01
C SER A 347 -14.71 -5.53 1.83
N CYS A 348 -13.46 -5.62 2.26
CA CYS A 348 -12.74 -6.90 2.33
C CYS A 348 -13.39 -7.92 3.30
N SER A 349 -14.26 -7.47 4.20
CA SER A 349 -14.90 -8.36 5.18
C SER A 349 -15.82 -9.37 4.51
N GLY A 350 -15.60 -10.65 4.81
CA GLY A 350 -16.37 -11.77 4.27
C GLY A 350 -16.00 -12.18 2.84
N GLU A 351 -15.01 -11.54 2.23
CA GLU A 351 -14.53 -11.94 0.90
C GLU A 351 -13.60 -13.15 1.00
N ALA A 352 -13.95 -14.25 0.32
CA ALA A 352 -13.22 -15.53 0.40
C ALA A 352 -12.52 -15.94 -0.90
N VAL A 353 -12.81 -15.24 -2.00
CA VAL A 353 -12.25 -15.51 -3.34
C VAL A 353 -11.80 -14.22 -4.02
N PRO A 354 -10.77 -14.28 -4.88
CA PRO A 354 -10.31 -13.14 -5.64
C PRO A 354 -11.36 -12.70 -6.67
N LEU A 355 -11.15 -11.51 -7.23
CA LEU A 355 -11.83 -11.09 -8.44
C LEU A 355 -11.29 -11.89 -9.63
N SER A 356 -12.20 -12.40 -10.44
CA SER A 356 -11.87 -13.10 -11.70
C SER A 356 -11.32 -12.13 -12.74
N GLY A 357 -10.48 -12.65 -13.64
CA GLY A 357 -9.92 -11.90 -14.76
C GLY A 357 -8.55 -11.29 -14.46
N SER A 358 -8.17 -10.29 -15.25
CA SER A 358 -6.83 -9.67 -15.23
C SER A 358 -6.88 -8.14 -15.10
N THR A 359 -8.06 -7.57 -14.84
CA THR A 359 -8.30 -6.13 -14.75
C THR A 359 -9.10 -5.81 -13.51
N TYR A 360 -8.81 -4.66 -12.90
CA TYR A 360 -9.54 -4.17 -11.75
C TYR A 360 -10.47 -3.01 -12.16
N PRO A 361 -11.77 -3.01 -11.78
CA PRO A 361 -12.74 -2.05 -12.30
C PRO A 361 -12.38 -0.56 -12.07
N ALA A 362 -11.88 -0.19 -10.90
CA ALA A 362 -11.48 1.19 -10.63
C ALA A 362 -10.16 1.62 -11.30
N GLY A 363 -9.48 0.72 -12.01
CA GLY A 363 -8.17 0.98 -12.60
C GLY A 363 -7.05 1.08 -11.55
N SER A 364 -5.89 1.57 -12.00
CA SER A 364 -4.70 1.68 -11.16
C SER A 364 -4.79 2.90 -10.23
N PRO A 365 -4.34 2.80 -8.96
CA PRO A 365 -4.30 3.95 -8.06
C PRO A 365 -3.36 5.04 -8.61
N PRO A 366 -3.66 6.35 -8.43
CA PRO A 366 -2.83 7.44 -8.91
C PRO A 366 -1.37 7.41 -8.42
N ALA A 367 -1.13 6.90 -7.22
CA ALA A 367 0.22 6.72 -6.68
C ALA A 367 1.11 5.81 -7.55
N ALA A 368 0.53 4.84 -8.26
CA ALA A 368 1.28 3.99 -9.17
C ALA A 368 1.81 4.78 -10.38
N ALA A 369 1.07 5.80 -10.84
CA ALA A 369 1.55 6.69 -11.89
C ALA A 369 2.73 7.56 -11.39
N VAL A 370 2.70 8.00 -10.13
CA VAL A 370 3.81 8.72 -9.49
C VAL A 370 5.06 7.83 -9.44
N VAL A 371 4.93 6.59 -8.97
CA VAL A 371 6.04 5.63 -8.95
C VAL A 371 6.62 5.45 -10.35
N ASN A 372 5.80 5.13 -11.35
CA ASN A 372 6.26 4.95 -12.73
C ASN A 372 6.99 6.19 -13.28
N LYS A 373 6.48 7.39 -13.00
CA LYS A 373 7.09 8.66 -13.42
C LYS A 373 8.44 8.89 -12.76
N VAL A 374 8.58 8.63 -11.45
CA VAL A 374 9.87 8.80 -10.78
C VAL A 374 10.87 7.78 -11.30
N LEU A 375 10.51 6.50 -11.35
CA LEU A 375 11.41 5.44 -11.82
C LEU A 375 11.89 5.67 -13.25
N SER A 376 11.05 6.19 -14.16
CA SER A 376 11.44 6.48 -15.54
C SER A 376 12.39 7.69 -15.67
N SER A 377 12.47 8.53 -14.65
CA SER A 377 13.33 9.72 -14.62
C SER A 377 14.70 9.48 -13.97
N MET A 378 14.91 8.32 -13.34
CA MET A 378 16.14 7.98 -12.62
C MET A 378 17.27 7.62 -13.58
N LYS A 379 18.51 7.99 -13.22
CA LYS A 379 19.72 7.63 -13.97
C LYS A 379 20.09 6.16 -13.77
N LYS A 380 19.94 5.66 -12.54
CA LYS A 380 20.22 4.27 -12.18
C LYS A 380 18.92 3.46 -12.21
N PRO A 381 18.86 2.39 -13.02
CA PRO A 381 17.63 1.63 -13.19
C PRO A 381 17.25 0.92 -11.90
N VAL A 382 15.98 1.06 -11.52
CA VAL A 382 15.34 0.32 -10.43
C VAL A 382 14.32 -0.64 -11.02
N TYR A 383 14.30 -1.88 -10.52
CA TYR A 383 13.33 -2.87 -10.97
C TYR A 383 12.00 -2.69 -10.24
N LEU A 384 10.94 -2.34 -10.96
CA LEU A 384 9.59 -2.27 -10.40
C LEU A 384 9.00 -3.69 -10.28
N LEU A 385 8.72 -4.12 -9.05
CA LEU A 385 7.82 -5.24 -8.80
C LEU A 385 6.39 -4.71 -8.97
N ASP A 386 5.85 -4.77 -10.19
CA ASP A 386 4.55 -4.17 -10.57
C ASP A 386 3.36 -4.99 -10.02
N ILE A 387 3.31 -5.15 -8.69
CA ILE A 387 2.36 -6.00 -7.97
C ILE A 387 0.95 -5.39 -7.86
N THR A 388 0.74 -4.16 -8.33
CA THR A 388 -0.45 -3.36 -8.02
C THR A 388 -1.73 -4.07 -8.47
N THR A 389 -1.85 -4.36 -9.77
CA THR A 389 -3.09 -4.93 -10.32
C THR A 389 -3.34 -6.37 -9.86
N LEU A 390 -2.31 -7.23 -9.81
CA LEU A 390 -2.50 -8.60 -9.30
C LEU A 390 -2.96 -8.58 -7.83
N SER A 391 -2.52 -7.59 -7.04
CA SER A 391 -2.94 -7.43 -5.65
C SER A 391 -4.35 -6.86 -5.54
N GLN A 392 -4.78 -5.99 -6.47
CA GLN A 392 -6.15 -5.47 -6.50
C GLN A 392 -7.19 -6.57 -6.75
N LEU A 393 -6.79 -7.67 -7.37
CA LEU A 393 -7.68 -8.81 -7.56
C LEU A 393 -7.87 -9.63 -6.27
N ARG A 394 -7.07 -9.39 -5.23
CA ARG A 394 -7.01 -10.22 -4.01
C ARG A 394 -7.79 -9.66 -2.83
N LYS A 395 -8.99 -9.11 -3.06
CA LYS A 395 -9.87 -8.62 -1.99
C LYS A 395 -10.14 -9.63 -0.85
N ASP A 396 -9.90 -10.92 -1.11
CA ASP A 396 -10.01 -12.04 -0.17
C ASP A 396 -8.85 -12.19 0.81
N ALA A 397 -7.66 -11.65 0.50
CA ALA A 397 -6.43 -12.01 1.22
C ALA A 397 -6.07 -11.11 2.42
N HIS A 398 -6.96 -10.17 2.78
CA HIS A 398 -6.76 -9.27 3.92
C HIS A 398 -7.05 -9.95 5.27
N PRO A 399 -6.45 -9.49 6.38
CA PRO A 399 -6.82 -9.92 7.72
C PRO A 399 -8.29 -9.67 8.05
N SER A 400 -8.86 -8.57 7.55
CA SER A 400 -10.20 -8.15 7.93
C SER A 400 -10.29 -8.04 9.46
N THR A 401 -11.19 -8.80 10.11
CA THR A 401 -11.32 -8.82 11.57
C THR A 401 -10.42 -9.84 12.26
N TYR A 402 -9.64 -10.63 11.51
CA TYR A 402 -8.78 -11.69 12.03
C TYR A 402 -7.37 -11.18 12.31
N SER A 403 -7.28 -10.18 13.18
CA SER A 403 -6.04 -9.54 13.64
C SER A 403 -6.08 -9.32 15.16
N ASP A 404 -5.04 -8.69 15.71
CA ASP A 404 -4.81 -8.43 17.14
C ASP A 404 -5.81 -7.45 17.82
N GLY A 405 -7.02 -7.28 17.28
CA GLY A 405 -8.08 -6.47 17.86
C GLY A 405 -8.17 -5.03 17.33
N SER A 406 -7.48 -4.73 16.23
CA SER A 406 -7.35 -3.41 15.61
C SER A 406 -8.55 -2.96 14.75
N GLY A 407 -9.65 -3.74 14.72
CA GLY A 407 -10.81 -3.51 13.85
C GLY A 407 -10.65 -4.21 12.49
N THR A 408 -11.40 -3.76 11.48
CA THR A 408 -11.33 -4.37 10.14
C THR A 408 -10.14 -3.81 9.37
N ASP A 409 -9.11 -4.63 9.16
CA ASP A 409 -7.95 -4.29 8.32
C ASP A 409 -8.16 -4.76 6.88
N CYS A 410 -8.32 -3.79 5.97
CA CYS A 410 -8.35 -4.02 4.52
C CYS A 410 -7.13 -3.41 3.81
N SER A 411 -6.02 -3.27 4.50
CA SER A 411 -4.75 -2.68 4.02
C SER A 411 -3.58 -3.64 4.03
N HIS A 412 -3.41 -4.42 5.10
CA HIS A 412 -2.35 -5.44 5.19
C HIS A 412 -2.84 -6.80 4.70
N TRP A 413 -1.98 -7.81 4.72
CA TRP A 413 -2.28 -9.12 4.15
C TRP A 413 -2.01 -10.24 5.14
N CYS A 414 -2.88 -11.25 5.11
CA CYS A 414 -2.65 -12.49 5.85
C CYS A 414 -1.36 -13.17 5.41
N LEU A 415 -0.66 -13.77 6.37
CA LEU A 415 0.49 -14.65 6.14
C LEU A 415 0.19 -16.07 6.67
N PRO A 416 0.39 -17.12 5.85
CA PRO A 416 0.71 -17.10 4.41
C PRO A 416 -0.37 -16.42 3.57
N GLY A 417 -0.02 -15.96 2.37
CA GLY A 417 -0.96 -15.24 1.51
C GLY A 417 -0.34 -14.46 0.35
N LEU A 418 -0.93 -13.30 0.03
CA LEU A 418 -0.53 -12.49 -1.13
C LEU A 418 0.96 -12.07 -1.12
N PRO A 419 1.57 -11.66 0.01
CA PRO A 419 2.99 -11.31 0.03
C PRO A 419 3.92 -12.47 -0.38
N ASP A 420 3.50 -13.73 -0.22
CA ASP A 420 4.26 -14.90 -0.69
C ASP A 420 4.41 -14.88 -2.22
N THR A 421 3.37 -14.43 -2.92
CA THR A 421 3.41 -14.23 -4.37
C THR A 421 4.35 -13.08 -4.76
N TRP A 422 4.36 -11.99 -3.99
CA TRP A 422 5.32 -10.90 -4.24
C TRP A 422 6.76 -11.38 -4.11
N ASN A 423 7.04 -12.21 -3.12
CA ASN A 423 8.35 -12.83 -2.91
C ASN A 423 8.70 -13.87 -3.98
N GLN A 424 7.72 -14.63 -4.48
CA GLN A 424 7.91 -15.50 -5.63
C GLN A 424 8.25 -14.71 -6.90
N LEU A 425 7.60 -13.56 -7.13
CA LEU A 425 7.88 -12.67 -8.25
C LEU A 425 9.27 -12.01 -8.12
N LEU A 426 9.67 -11.62 -6.91
CA LEU A 426 11.03 -11.18 -6.61
C LEU A 426 12.04 -12.28 -6.93
N TYR A 427 11.80 -13.52 -6.48
CA TYR A 427 12.66 -14.66 -6.79
C TYR A 427 12.77 -14.91 -8.30
N ALA A 428 11.66 -14.90 -9.03
CA ALA A 428 11.64 -15.01 -10.48
C ALA A 428 12.48 -13.89 -11.14
N ALA A 429 12.28 -12.63 -10.74
CA ALA A 429 13.03 -11.49 -11.26
C ALA A 429 14.55 -11.54 -10.95
N LEU A 430 14.96 -12.30 -9.94
CA LEU A 430 16.37 -12.47 -9.57
C LEU A 430 17.07 -13.59 -10.35
N ILE A 431 16.34 -14.56 -10.89
CA ILE A 431 16.93 -15.78 -11.48
C ILE A 431 16.59 -16.01 -12.95
N MET A 432 15.58 -15.31 -13.49
CA MET A 432 15.17 -15.44 -14.89
C MET A 432 15.89 -14.44 -15.79
#